data_AF-A0A329S2U7-F1
#
_entry.id   AF-A0A329S2U7-F1
#
_cell.length_a   1.000
_cell.length_b   1.000
_cell.length_c   1.000
_cell.angle_alpha   90.00
_cell.angle_beta   90.00
_cell.angle_gamma   90.00
#
_symmetry.space_group_name_H-M   'P 1'
#
loop_
_entity.id
_entity.type
_entity.pdbx_description
1 polymer ?
#
loop_
_entity_poly.entity_id
_entity_poly.type
_entity_poly.pdbx_seq_one_letter_code
_entity_poly.pdbx_strand_id
1 'polypeptide(L)'
;MDDNDTCAVVRIDFAAEIGVDAGGVHREWFSLVTELVIDPSLGVFVCTNHEAQTYFFNVNSKQWIGEEHLAYYFAFGRLVGRALLEGEVMGFHFASALLKVILGIPITFRDYEDLDPVTYKSVKWMLEHNGADKLGLDFTATRRDAVGNLVTVELVPSGGNISVTDENKHEFAERWLRYFLLEAFQISCTCF
;
A
#
# COMPACT_ATOMS: atom_id res chain seq x y z
N MET A 1 -3.67 17.60 -19.44
CA MET A 1 -4.68 16.64 -19.95
C MET A 1 -5.96 17.00 -19.23
N ASP A 2 -7.01 17.32 -19.97
CA ASP A 2 -8.28 17.83 -19.39
C ASP A 2 -9.11 16.66 -18.84
N ASP A 3 -9.93 16.86 -17.81
CA ASP A 3 -10.71 15.78 -17.16
C ASP A 3 -11.73 15.12 -18.09
N ASN A 4 -12.05 15.73 -19.23
CA ASN A 4 -12.89 15.14 -20.26
C ASN A 4 -12.19 14.05 -21.10
N ASP A 5 -10.87 13.97 -21.05
CA ASP A 5 -10.07 13.05 -21.90
C ASP A 5 -10.01 11.62 -21.32
N THR A 6 -10.26 11.44 -20.01
CA THR A 6 -10.27 10.12 -19.34
C THR A 6 -11.45 9.24 -19.75
N CYS A 7 -12.57 9.85 -20.16
CA CYS A 7 -13.76 9.14 -20.63
C CYS A 7 -13.74 8.85 -22.14
N ALA A 8 -12.74 9.35 -22.87
CA ALA A 8 -12.61 9.11 -24.31
C ALA A 8 -12.20 7.65 -24.59
N VAL A 9 -12.63 7.10 -25.72
CA VAL A 9 -12.22 5.77 -26.17
C VAL A 9 -10.71 5.76 -26.39
N VAL A 10 -9.99 4.86 -25.71
CA VAL A 10 -8.53 4.71 -25.86
C VAL A 10 -8.28 3.72 -26.97
N ARG A 11 -7.43 4.12 -27.92
CA ARG A 11 -6.93 3.24 -28.97
C ARG A 11 -5.47 2.97 -28.69
N ILE A 12 -5.13 1.69 -28.57
CA ILE A 12 -3.76 1.22 -28.37
C ILE A 12 -3.25 0.61 -29.67
N ASP A 13 -2.04 0.99 -30.06
CA ASP A 13 -1.31 0.38 -31.17
C ASP A 13 0.10 0.02 -30.68
N PHE A 14 0.48 -1.25 -30.76
CA PHE A 14 1.83 -1.70 -30.44
C PHE A 14 2.78 -1.33 -31.58
N ALA A 15 3.89 -0.65 -31.28
CA ALA A 15 4.77 -0.08 -32.30
C ALA A 15 5.36 -1.11 -33.31
N ALA A 16 5.46 -2.38 -32.92
CA ALA A 16 6.03 -3.45 -33.74
C ALA A 16 4.99 -4.41 -34.32
N GLU A 17 3.69 -4.21 -34.08
CA GLU A 17 2.64 -5.17 -34.45
C GLU A 17 1.48 -4.49 -35.19
N ILE A 18 0.91 -5.20 -36.17
CA ILE A 18 -0.32 -4.76 -36.83
C ILE A 18 -1.48 -5.32 -36.03
N GLY A 19 -2.05 -4.48 -35.16
CA GLY A 19 -3.26 -4.81 -34.42
C GLY A 19 -4.47 -4.97 -35.34
N VAL A 20 -4.85 -6.20 -35.66
CA VAL A 20 -6.03 -6.49 -36.52
C VAL A 20 -7.34 -6.43 -35.70
N ASP A 21 -7.28 -6.81 -34.42
CA ASP A 21 -8.40 -6.76 -33.47
C ASP A 21 -8.13 -5.73 -32.38
N ALA A 22 -8.80 -4.57 -32.48
CA ALA A 22 -8.66 -3.49 -31.52
C ALA A 22 -9.07 -3.89 -30.08
N GLY A 23 -10.02 -4.82 -29.92
CA GLY A 23 -10.45 -5.27 -28.60
C GLY A 23 -9.45 -6.22 -27.95
N GLY A 24 -8.83 -7.09 -28.74
CA GLY A 24 -7.74 -7.97 -28.29
C GLY A 24 -6.51 -7.17 -27.85
N VAL A 25 -6.10 -6.20 -28.67
CA VAL A 25 -4.94 -5.32 -28.41
C VAL A 25 -5.14 -4.50 -27.13
N HIS A 26 -6.35 -3.99 -26.88
CA HIS A 26 -6.66 -3.26 -25.65
C HIS A 26 -6.48 -4.12 -24.41
N ARG A 27 -7.08 -5.32 -24.39
CA ARG A 27 -6.99 -6.23 -23.23
C ARG A 27 -5.56 -6.70 -22.97
N GLU A 28 -4.81 -7.00 -24.02
CA GLU A 28 -3.40 -7.39 -23.90
C GLU A 28 -2.55 -6.26 -23.32
N TRP A 29 -2.70 -5.03 -23.84
CA TRP A 29 -2.02 -3.87 -23.29
C TRP A 29 -2.37 -3.65 -21.81
N PHE A 30 -3.66 -3.74 -21.47
CA PHE A 30 -4.11 -3.57 -20.09
C PHE A 30 -3.47 -4.61 -19.17
N SER A 31 -3.46 -5.88 -19.57
CA SER A 31 -2.79 -6.98 -18.83
C SER A 31 -1.31 -6.69 -18.61
N LEU A 32 -0.58 -6.35 -19.67
CA LEU A 32 0.87 -6.07 -19.61
C LEU A 32 1.19 -4.90 -18.67
N VAL A 33 0.39 -3.83 -18.72
CA VAL A 33 0.59 -2.68 -17.83
C VAL A 33 0.27 -3.05 -16.39
N THR A 34 -0.82 -3.79 -16.13
CA THR A 34 -1.15 -4.23 -14.77
C THR A 34 -0.10 -5.16 -14.18
N GLU A 35 0.48 -6.06 -14.98
CA GLU A 35 1.59 -6.92 -14.56
C GLU A 35 2.85 -6.11 -14.24
N LEU A 36 3.20 -5.12 -15.07
CA LEU A 36 4.34 -4.25 -14.82
C LEU A 36 4.19 -3.45 -13.53
N VAL A 37 2.99 -2.98 -13.21
CA VAL A 37 2.72 -2.17 -12.01
C VAL A 37 2.96 -2.95 -10.71
N ILE A 38 2.61 -4.24 -10.71
CA ILE A 38 2.79 -5.12 -9.55
C ILE A 38 4.17 -5.81 -9.53
N ASP A 39 5.00 -5.56 -10.54
CA ASP A 39 6.37 -6.05 -10.58
C ASP A 39 7.18 -5.41 -9.44
N PRO A 40 7.78 -6.23 -8.54
CA PRO A 40 8.59 -5.72 -7.43
C PRO A 40 9.75 -4.83 -7.86
N SER A 41 10.28 -5.00 -9.07
CA SER A 41 11.36 -4.16 -9.62
C SER A 41 10.93 -2.73 -9.90
N LEU A 42 9.64 -2.50 -10.21
CA LEU A 42 9.09 -1.16 -10.38
C LEU A 42 8.98 -0.43 -9.04
N GLY A 43 8.76 -1.17 -7.94
CA GLY A 43 8.78 -0.63 -6.59
C GLY A 43 7.59 0.25 -6.22
N VAL A 44 6.47 0.17 -6.94
CA VAL A 44 5.25 0.94 -6.65
C VAL A 44 4.39 0.23 -5.61
N PHE A 45 4.23 -1.09 -5.76
CA PHE A 45 3.45 -1.94 -4.86
C PHE A 45 4.31 -3.02 -4.22
N VAL A 46 3.87 -3.49 -3.06
CA VAL A 46 4.41 -4.65 -2.37
C VAL A 46 3.33 -5.72 -2.25
N CYS A 47 3.70 -6.97 -2.50
CA CYS A 47 2.81 -8.11 -2.30
C CYS A 47 2.68 -8.39 -0.80
N THR A 48 1.45 -8.38 -0.28
CA THR A 48 1.14 -8.71 1.12
C THR A 48 0.62 -10.13 1.28
N ASN A 49 0.02 -10.69 0.22
CA ASN A 49 -0.40 -12.08 0.16
C ASN A 49 -0.17 -12.65 -1.24
N HIS A 50 0.80 -13.54 -1.37
CA HIS A 50 1.17 -14.17 -2.65
C HIS A 50 0.09 -15.11 -3.18
N GLU A 51 -0.60 -15.86 -2.32
CA GLU A 51 -1.63 -16.81 -2.75
C GLU A 51 -2.85 -16.08 -3.31
N ALA A 52 -3.23 -14.97 -2.69
CA ALA A 52 -4.38 -14.15 -3.11
C ALA A 52 -4.03 -13.04 -4.12
N GLN A 53 -2.75 -12.92 -4.52
CA GLN A 53 -2.22 -11.83 -5.35
C GLN A 53 -2.68 -10.46 -4.84
N THR A 54 -2.48 -10.23 -3.54
CA THR A 54 -2.91 -9.00 -2.85
C THR A 54 -1.74 -8.06 -2.66
N TYR A 55 -1.95 -6.79 -2.99
CA TYR A 55 -0.93 -5.76 -3.03
C TYR A 55 -1.29 -4.53 -2.19
N PHE A 56 -0.25 -3.86 -1.72
CA PHE A 56 -0.33 -2.62 -0.96
C PHE A 56 0.72 -1.62 -1.45
N PHE A 57 0.59 -0.33 -1.10
CA PHE A 57 1.60 0.66 -1.49
C PHE A 57 2.97 0.34 -0.90
N ASN A 58 4.01 0.50 -1.72
CA ASN A 58 5.37 0.46 -1.23
C ASN A 58 5.70 1.74 -0.44
N VAL A 59 5.80 1.61 0.89
CA VAL A 59 6.22 2.69 1.80
C VAL A 59 7.63 3.21 1.52
N ASN A 60 8.43 2.46 0.77
CA ASN A 60 9.78 2.83 0.36
C ASN A 60 9.84 3.28 -1.11
N SER A 61 8.70 3.50 -1.78
CA SER A 61 8.65 3.89 -3.20
C SER A 61 9.50 5.11 -3.52
N LYS A 62 9.53 6.14 -2.65
CA LYS A 62 10.40 7.30 -2.86
C LYS A 62 11.89 6.93 -2.86
N GLN A 63 12.32 6.07 -1.95
CA GLN A 63 13.72 5.64 -1.87
C GLN A 63 14.08 4.70 -3.04
N TRP A 64 13.11 3.94 -3.55
CA TRP A 64 13.28 2.98 -4.64
C TRP A 64 13.27 3.64 -6.03
N ILE A 65 12.28 4.49 -6.30
CA ILE A 65 11.99 5.10 -7.61
C ILE A 65 12.61 6.50 -7.73
N GLY A 66 12.78 7.20 -6.60
CA GLY A 66 13.20 8.60 -6.56
C GLY A 66 12.03 9.58 -6.51
N GLU A 67 12.28 10.84 -6.89
CA GLU A 67 11.30 11.93 -6.76
C GLU A 67 10.03 11.72 -7.61
N GLU A 68 10.13 10.96 -8.70
CA GLU A 68 9.00 10.69 -9.61
C GLU A 68 8.04 9.61 -9.09
N HIS A 69 8.27 9.01 -7.92
CA HIS A 69 7.43 7.90 -7.42
C HIS A 69 5.93 8.25 -7.34
N LEU A 70 5.58 9.52 -7.08
CA LEU A 70 4.19 9.99 -7.03
C LEU A 70 3.53 10.00 -8.42
N ALA A 71 4.29 10.22 -9.49
CA ALA A 71 3.77 10.18 -10.84
C ALA A 71 3.29 8.77 -11.23
N TYR A 72 3.94 7.72 -10.69
CA TYR A 72 3.49 6.34 -10.86
C TYR A 72 2.16 6.09 -10.17
N TYR A 73 1.99 6.52 -8.92
CA TYR A 73 0.71 6.40 -8.22
C TYR A 73 -0.40 7.16 -8.93
N PHE A 74 -0.13 8.37 -9.42
CA PHE A 74 -1.10 9.16 -10.18
C PHE A 74 -1.49 8.52 -11.52
N ALA A 75 -0.51 8.05 -12.28
CA ALA A 75 -0.78 7.37 -13.55
C ALA A 75 -1.58 6.08 -13.34
N PHE A 76 -1.23 5.32 -12.32
CA PHE A 76 -1.87 4.04 -12.04
C PHE A 76 -3.25 4.21 -11.38
N GLY A 77 -3.46 5.21 -10.53
CA GLY A 77 -4.79 5.59 -10.03
C GLY A 77 -5.76 5.89 -11.16
N ARG A 78 -5.31 6.61 -12.20
CA ARG A 78 -6.09 6.82 -13.43
C ARG A 78 -6.35 5.52 -14.20
N LEU A 79 -5.37 4.61 -14.27
CA LEU A 79 -5.55 3.31 -14.91
C LEU A 79 -6.61 2.46 -14.19
N VAL A 80 -6.59 2.46 -12.84
CA VAL A 80 -7.60 1.78 -12.01
C VAL A 80 -8.98 2.41 -12.22
N GLY A 81 -9.07 3.75 -12.19
CA GLY A 81 -10.33 4.45 -12.47
C GLY A 81 -10.88 4.11 -13.86
N ARG A 82 -10.01 4.00 -14.86
CA ARG A 82 -10.37 3.57 -16.21
C ARG A 82 -10.88 2.13 -16.24
N ALA A 83 -10.17 1.21 -15.59
CA ALA A 83 -10.56 -0.19 -15.49
C ALA A 83 -11.96 -0.35 -14.91
N LEU A 84 -12.27 0.42 -13.85
CA LEU A 84 -13.58 0.44 -13.22
C LEU A 84 -14.68 0.96 -14.15
N LEU A 85 -14.39 1.98 -14.98
CA LEU A 85 -15.34 2.52 -15.95
C LEU A 85 -15.64 1.54 -17.09
N GLU A 86 -14.64 0.77 -17.52
CA GLU A 86 -14.75 -0.17 -18.64
C GLU A 86 -15.13 -1.60 -18.23
N GLY A 87 -15.08 -1.90 -16.93
CA GLY A 87 -15.33 -3.24 -16.41
C GLY A 87 -14.16 -4.21 -16.68
N GLU A 88 -12.94 -3.69 -16.83
CA GLU A 88 -11.74 -4.48 -17.05
C GLU A 88 -11.26 -5.12 -15.75
N VAL A 89 -10.66 -6.31 -15.87
CA VAL A 89 -10.14 -7.08 -14.73
C VAL A 89 -8.61 -6.95 -14.69
N MET A 90 -8.06 -6.51 -13.56
CA MET A 90 -6.62 -6.23 -13.40
C MET A 90 -5.75 -7.46 -13.06
N GLY A 91 -6.36 -8.60 -12.73
CA GLY A 91 -5.63 -9.84 -12.41
C GLY A 91 -4.99 -9.88 -11.01
N PHE A 92 -5.18 -8.85 -10.18
CA PHE A 92 -4.73 -8.81 -8.79
C PHE A 92 -5.73 -8.04 -7.91
N HIS A 93 -5.49 -8.06 -6.59
CA HIS A 93 -6.32 -7.38 -5.60
C HIS A 93 -5.53 -6.33 -4.82
N PHE A 94 -6.17 -5.23 -4.45
CA PHE A 94 -5.65 -4.36 -3.39
C PHE A 94 -6.02 -4.93 -2.02
N ALA A 95 -5.13 -4.74 -1.05
CA ALA A 95 -5.45 -5.10 0.33
C ALA A 95 -6.68 -4.30 0.82
N SER A 96 -7.51 -4.94 1.65
CA SER A 96 -8.71 -4.32 2.22
C SER A 96 -8.41 -2.99 2.93
N ALA A 97 -7.30 -2.95 3.67
CA ALA A 97 -6.81 -1.73 4.32
C ALA A 97 -6.61 -0.58 3.32
N LEU A 98 -6.00 -0.85 2.15
CA LEU A 98 -5.75 0.17 1.13
C LEU A 98 -7.07 0.71 0.56
N LEU A 99 -7.99 -0.19 0.22
CA LEU A 99 -9.31 0.18 -0.28
C LEU A 99 -10.06 1.06 0.73
N LYS A 100 -9.98 0.73 2.02
CA LYS A 100 -10.57 1.56 3.08
C LYS A 100 -9.95 2.95 3.13
N VAL A 101 -8.61 3.08 3.01
CA VAL A 101 -7.98 4.42 2.94
C VAL A 101 -8.52 5.20 1.76
N ILE A 102 -8.50 4.62 0.56
CA ILE A 102 -8.94 5.28 -0.68
C ILE A 102 -10.40 5.73 -0.58
N LEU A 103 -11.27 4.91 0.03
CA LEU A 103 -12.69 5.20 0.20
C LEU A 103 -13.00 6.12 1.40
N GLY A 104 -12.00 6.52 2.18
CA GLY A 104 -12.21 7.31 3.41
C GLY A 104 -12.94 6.55 4.52
N ILE A 105 -12.92 5.21 4.49
CA ILE A 105 -13.52 4.35 5.51
C ILE A 105 -12.56 4.24 6.70
N PRO A 106 -13.04 4.42 7.96
CA PRO A 106 -12.20 4.27 9.13
C PRO A 106 -11.48 2.93 9.20
N ILE A 107 -10.19 2.98 9.51
CA ILE A 107 -9.32 1.82 9.65
C ILE A 107 -9.19 1.45 11.13
N THR A 108 -9.11 0.16 11.38
CA THR A 108 -8.91 -0.43 12.70
C THR A 108 -7.67 -1.31 12.71
N PHE A 109 -7.18 -1.66 13.90
CA PHE A 109 -6.01 -2.54 14.00
C PHE A 109 -6.24 -3.94 13.39
N ARG A 110 -7.51 -4.37 13.26
CA ARG A 110 -7.87 -5.60 12.55
C ARG A 110 -7.48 -5.57 11.08
N ASP A 111 -7.53 -4.41 10.43
CA ASP A 111 -7.18 -4.27 9.02
C ASP A 111 -5.69 -4.51 8.76
N TYR A 112 -4.87 -4.47 9.80
CA TYR A 112 -3.45 -4.81 9.74
C TYR A 112 -3.19 -6.32 9.65
N GLU A 113 -4.17 -7.16 10.00
CA GLU A 113 -4.07 -8.62 9.91
C GLU A 113 -3.77 -9.09 8.48
N ASP A 114 -4.36 -8.43 7.48
CA ASP A 114 -4.17 -8.75 6.06
C ASP A 114 -2.79 -8.32 5.52
N LEU A 115 -2.08 -7.44 6.25
CA LEU A 115 -0.75 -6.94 5.86
C LEU A 115 0.36 -7.68 6.58
N ASP A 116 0.21 -7.88 7.88
CA ASP A 116 1.16 -8.60 8.72
C ASP A 116 0.42 -9.36 9.83
N PRO A 117 0.02 -10.61 9.54
CA PRO A 117 -0.68 -11.47 10.50
C PRO A 117 0.13 -11.73 11.77
N VAL A 118 1.47 -11.68 11.70
CA VAL A 118 2.35 -11.99 12.83
C VAL A 118 2.33 -10.82 13.81
N THR A 119 2.58 -9.61 13.32
CA THR A 119 2.52 -8.40 14.13
C THR A 119 1.11 -8.16 14.67
N TYR A 120 0.08 -8.39 13.85
CA TYR A 120 -1.30 -8.28 14.32
C TYR A 120 -1.57 -9.18 15.53
N LYS A 121 -1.18 -10.46 15.47
CA LYS A 121 -1.35 -11.40 16.58
C LYS A 121 -0.59 -10.96 17.83
N SER A 122 0.65 -10.46 17.68
CA SER A 122 1.47 -10.00 18.79
C SER A 122 0.86 -8.79 19.50
N VAL A 123 0.44 -7.77 18.75
CA VAL A 123 -0.18 -6.58 19.32
C VAL A 123 -1.55 -6.90 19.90
N LYS A 124 -2.36 -7.73 19.23
CA LYS A 124 -3.64 -8.21 19.76
C LYS A 124 -3.46 -8.91 21.10
N TRP A 125 -2.48 -9.81 21.21
CA TRP A 125 -2.16 -10.49 22.46
C TRP A 125 -1.81 -9.50 23.57
N MET A 126 -0.96 -8.50 23.29
CA MET A 126 -0.61 -7.45 24.25
C MET A 126 -1.84 -6.65 24.70
N LEU A 127 -2.76 -6.32 23.79
CA LEU A 127 -3.99 -5.60 24.12
C LEU A 127 -4.93 -6.42 25.00
N GLU A 128 -4.95 -7.75 24.84
CA GLU A 128 -5.83 -8.67 25.59
C GLU A 128 -5.26 -9.12 26.95
N HIS A 129 -3.97 -8.90 27.22
CA HIS A 129 -3.30 -9.39 28.44
C HIS A 129 -2.62 -8.27 29.22
N ASN A 130 -2.51 -8.43 30.54
CA ASN A 130 -1.76 -7.51 31.40
C ASN A 130 -0.26 -7.85 31.43
N GLY A 131 0.56 -6.90 31.86
CA GLY A 131 2.01 -7.03 31.95
C GLY A 131 2.73 -6.53 30.70
N ALA A 132 2.15 -5.56 29.98
CA ALA A 132 2.79 -4.97 28.79
C ALA A 132 4.18 -4.35 29.09
N ASP A 133 4.40 -3.88 30.32
CA ASP A 133 5.68 -3.38 30.83
C ASP A 133 6.81 -4.42 30.76
N LYS A 134 6.47 -5.71 30.85
CA LYS A 134 7.42 -6.82 30.80
C LYS A 134 7.86 -7.19 29.39
N LEU A 135 7.18 -6.67 28.37
CA LEU A 135 7.50 -6.94 26.97
C LEU A 135 8.73 -6.16 26.49
N GLY A 136 9.20 -5.16 27.27
CA GLY A 136 10.35 -4.35 26.91
C GLY A 136 10.12 -3.54 25.64
N LEU A 137 8.87 -3.20 25.34
CA LEU A 137 8.50 -2.37 24.21
C LEU A 137 8.54 -0.88 24.59
N ASP A 138 8.84 -0.05 23.61
CA ASP A 138 8.75 1.40 23.67
C ASP A 138 7.92 1.92 22.49
N PHE A 139 7.71 3.23 22.38
CA PHE A 139 6.95 3.81 21.27
C PHE A 139 7.79 3.97 20.00
N THR A 140 8.51 2.90 19.62
CA THR A 140 9.20 2.80 18.33
C THR A 140 8.68 1.63 17.50
N ALA A 141 8.94 1.68 16.20
CA ALA A 141 8.72 0.57 15.30
C ALA A 141 9.98 0.27 14.49
N THR A 142 10.19 -0.99 14.15
CA THR A 142 11.25 -1.39 13.23
C THR A 142 10.65 -1.72 11.87
N ARG A 143 11.22 -1.16 10.80
CA ARG A 143 10.85 -1.50 9.41
C ARG A 143 12.09 -1.73 8.56
N ARG A 144 11.91 -2.33 7.38
CA ARG A 144 12.97 -2.41 6.37
C ARG A 144 12.93 -1.19 5.47
N ASP A 145 14.10 -0.63 5.17
CA ASP A 145 14.27 0.38 4.11
C ASP A 145 14.27 -0.27 2.72
N ALA A 146 14.42 0.53 1.65
CA ALA A 146 14.48 0.03 0.28
C ALA A 146 15.66 -0.93 0.01
N VAL A 147 16.72 -0.90 0.81
CA VAL A 147 17.92 -1.74 0.63
C VAL A 147 17.87 -2.97 1.54
N GLY A 148 16.83 -3.12 2.35
CA GLY A 148 16.60 -4.24 3.26
C GLY A 148 17.16 -4.06 4.66
N ASN A 149 17.76 -2.91 4.98
CA ASN A 149 18.29 -2.61 6.31
C ASN A 149 17.15 -2.36 7.29
N LEU A 150 17.35 -2.76 8.55
CA LEU A 150 16.41 -2.45 9.63
C LEU A 150 16.61 -1.00 10.08
N VAL A 151 15.52 -0.25 10.09
CA VAL A 151 15.47 1.14 10.55
C VAL A 151 14.42 1.24 11.64
N THR A 152 14.82 1.82 12.76
CA THR A 152 13.93 2.17 13.87
C THR A 152 13.34 3.55 13.65
N VAL A 153 12.04 3.68 13.82
CA VAL A 153 11.31 4.93 13.72
C VAL A 153 10.54 5.20 15.00
N GLU A 154 10.50 6.46 15.40
CA GLU A 154 9.77 6.95 16.56
C GLU A 154 8.28 7.09 16.19
N LEU A 155 7.39 6.40 16.89
CA LEU A 155 5.94 6.49 16.66
C LEU A 155 5.32 7.76 17.28
N VAL A 156 6.02 8.33 18.26
CA VAL A 156 5.73 9.62 18.90
C VAL A 156 7.06 10.33 19.18
N PRO A 157 7.08 11.65 19.39
CA PRO A 157 8.30 12.36 19.76
C PRO A 157 8.96 11.75 21.00
N SER A 158 10.24 11.38 20.89
CA SER A 158 11.00 10.71 21.96
C SER A 158 10.40 9.38 22.44
N GLY A 159 9.72 8.65 21.55
CA GLY A 159 9.06 7.37 21.81
C GLY A 159 9.97 6.27 22.35
N GLY A 160 11.25 6.24 21.97
CA GLY A 160 12.25 5.32 22.53
C GLY A 160 12.53 5.52 24.03
N ASN A 161 12.09 6.64 24.61
CA ASN A 161 12.15 6.89 26.05
C ASN A 161 10.82 6.63 26.77
N ILE A 162 9.79 6.18 26.05
CA ILE A 162 8.44 5.96 26.56
C ILE A 162 8.17 4.46 26.52
N SER A 163 8.24 3.80 27.67
CA SER A 163 7.92 2.38 27.77
C SER A 163 6.43 2.13 27.54
N VAL A 164 6.13 1.03 26.86
CA VAL A 164 4.76 0.53 26.75
C VAL A 164 4.37 -0.16 28.06
N THR A 165 3.20 0.18 28.56
CA THR A 165 2.62 -0.24 29.85
C THR A 165 1.15 -0.60 29.64
N ASP A 166 0.50 -1.20 30.64
CA ASP A 166 -0.91 -1.53 30.53
C ASP A 166 -1.80 -0.28 30.38
N GLU A 167 -1.34 0.86 30.91
CA GLU A 167 -2.02 2.15 30.83
C GLU A 167 -1.98 2.79 29.43
N ASN A 168 -0.93 2.53 28.65
CA ASN A 168 -0.69 3.20 27.36
C ASN A 168 -0.62 2.26 26.14
N LYS A 169 -0.73 0.93 26.31
CA LYS A 169 -0.66 -0.05 25.21
C LYS A 169 -1.69 0.16 24.10
N HIS A 170 -2.85 0.73 24.42
CA HIS A 170 -3.86 1.08 23.41
C HIS A 170 -3.41 2.27 22.55
N GLU A 171 -2.80 3.29 23.15
CA GLU A 171 -2.20 4.39 22.40
C GLU A 171 -1.06 3.89 21.52
N PHE A 172 -0.20 3.01 22.04
CA PHE A 172 0.87 2.39 21.24
C PHE A 172 0.30 1.71 19.98
N ALA A 173 -0.76 0.89 20.13
CA ALA A 173 -1.38 0.22 18.99
C ALA A 173 -2.02 1.20 17.99
N GLU A 174 -2.62 2.29 18.47
CA GLU A 174 -3.16 3.35 17.62
C GLU A 174 -2.05 4.08 16.84
N ARG A 175 -0.95 4.44 17.52
CA ARG A 175 0.22 5.08 16.90
C ARG A 175 0.89 4.19 15.88
N TRP A 176 1.02 2.89 16.18
CA TRP A 176 1.49 1.89 15.24
C TRP A 176 0.63 1.86 13.98
N LEU A 177 -0.69 1.73 14.16
CA LEU A 177 -1.64 1.70 13.06
C LEU A 177 -1.53 2.95 12.20
N ARG A 178 -1.55 4.12 12.83
CA ARG A 178 -1.47 5.41 12.16
C ARG A 178 -0.17 5.57 11.37
N TYR A 179 0.96 5.17 11.93
CA TYR A 179 2.23 5.22 11.23
C TYR A 179 2.21 4.33 9.97
N PHE A 180 1.89 3.04 10.12
CA PHE A 180 1.98 2.09 9.02
C PHE A 180 0.85 2.17 8.01
N LEU A 181 -0.35 2.64 8.39
CA LEU A 181 -1.55 2.67 7.55
C LEU A 181 -2.05 4.07 7.18
N LEU A 182 -1.43 5.15 7.64
CA LEU A 182 -1.88 6.49 7.27
C LEU A 182 -0.70 7.38 6.90
N GLU A 183 0.30 7.49 7.78
CA GLU A 183 1.37 8.48 7.62
C GLU A 183 2.44 8.03 6.63
N ALA A 184 2.83 6.75 6.66
CA ALA A 184 3.92 6.22 5.81
C ALA A 184 3.64 6.33 4.30
N PHE A 185 2.40 6.56 3.89
CA PHE A 185 2.00 6.64 2.48
C PHE A 185 0.94 7.71 2.20
N GLN A 186 0.68 8.63 3.13
CA GLN A 186 -0.36 9.66 2.98
C GLN A 186 -0.25 10.39 1.64
N ILE A 187 0.97 10.74 1.24
CA ILE A 187 1.25 11.45 -0.01
C ILE A 187 0.96 10.54 -1.21
N SER A 188 1.43 9.29 -1.20
CA SER A 188 1.14 8.30 -2.25
C SER A 188 -0.36 8.08 -2.43
N CYS A 189 -1.12 7.99 -1.34
CA CYS A 189 -2.57 7.84 -1.39
C CYS A 189 -3.31 9.08 -1.88
N THR A 190 -2.78 10.29 -1.64
CA THR A 190 -3.39 11.52 -2.15
C THR A 190 -3.14 11.69 -3.65
N CYS A 191 -2.04 11.14 -4.15
CA CYS A 191 -1.71 11.17 -5.57
C CYS A 191 -2.37 10.04 -6.37
N PHE A 192 -2.78 8.94 -5.73
CA PHE A 192 -3.49 7.82 -6.34
C PHE A 192 -4.98 8.14 -6.54
#